data_AF-A0A7X7VGV9-F1
#
_entry.id   AF-A0A7X7VGV9-F1
#
_cell.length_a   1.000
_cell.length_b   1.000
_cell.length_c   1.000
_cell.angle_alpha   90.00
_cell.angle_beta   90.00
_cell.angle_gamma   90.00
#
_symmetry.space_group_name_H-M   'P 1'
#
loop_
_entity.id
_entity.type
_entity.pdbx_description
1 polymer ?
#
loop_
_entity_poly.entity_id
_entity_poly.type
_entity_poly.pdbx_seq_one_letter_code
_entity_poly.pdbx_strand_id
1 'polypeptide(L)'
;MPERLVPIPNELLTTHCQKCNRMIPVKTSLHGICHKCYGIKSKWDQPIWYCDVCDGLFTKYELKGGMCFQCRENTKEGNLSKQRQLQRTEAQNTAEDYKEYLYNCQSKGTCDILHMHHHILQDDPERLSTKFIQDLIKGHEHTEEEKLVLNLPEEFVEVKLTKGYTTLISKEDLEILNRAWHVSINKESLNATSSIKTDKGVRKVMMHRVIMARILGRELSPKEYVVHMDRNPLNNTRGNLMICSAKQLGEHIHRTALDQNL
;
A
#
# COMPACT_ATOMS: atom_id res chain seq x y z
N MET A 1 -1.19 9.50 31.96
CA MET A 1 -1.25 8.08 31.55
C MET A 1 -0.94 7.23 32.76
N PRO A 2 -1.84 6.32 33.20
CA PRO A 2 -1.45 5.19 34.02
C PRO A 2 -1.50 3.90 33.19
N GLU A 3 -0.33 3.29 33.12
CA GLU A 3 0.00 1.87 33.14
C GLU A 3 -0.93 0.84 32.48
N ARG A 4 -0.37 0.26 31.43
CA ARG A 4 -0.80 -0.95 30.74
C ARG A 4 -0.78 -2.15 31.69
N LEU A 5 -1.73 -3.05 31.44
CA LEU A 5 -1.94 -4.37 32.05
C LEU A 5 -0.65 -5.19 32.15
N VAL A 6 -0.44 -5.84 33.29
CA VAL A 6 0.50 -6.97 33.45
C VAL A 6 -0.35 -8.24 33.63
N PRO A 7 -0.16 -9.30 32.81
CA PRO A 7 -0.82 -10.58 33.07
C PRO A 7 -0.41 -11.09 34.46
N ILE A 8 -1.36 -11.63 35.23
CA ILE A 8 -1.04 -12.32 36.49
C ILE A 8 -0.04 -13.42 36.13
N PRO A 9 1.20 -13.39 36.65
CA PRO A 9 2.17 -14.44 36.38
C PRO A 9 1.52 -15.79 36.65
N ASN A 10 1.74 -16.77 35.78
CA ASN A 10 1.22 -18.15 35.94
C ASN A 10 1.58 -18.78 37.31
N GLU A 11 2.53 -18.17 38.04
CA GLU A 11 2.98 -18.48 39.40
C GLU A 11 1.96 -18.15 40.49
N LEU A 12 1.11 -17.15 40.24
CA LEU A 12 0.08 -16.68 41.18
C LEU A 12 -1.29 -17.30 40.89
N LEU A 13 -1.41 -18.11 39.84
CA LEU A 13 -2.64 -18.85 39.59
C LEU A 13 -2.83 -19.90 40.69
N THR A 14 -3.93 -19.78 41.43
CA THR A 14 -4.33 -20.72 42.48
C THR A 14 -5.66 -21.37 42.14
N THR A 15 -5.79 -22.67 42.39
CA THR A 15 -7.05 -23.41 42.30
C THR A 15 -7.56 -23.79 43.69
N HIS A 16 -8.87 -23.90 43.85
CA HIS A 16 -9.49 -24.20 45.13
C HIS A 16 -9.87 -25.70 45.25
N CYS A 17 -9.53 -26.35 46.36
CA CYS A 17 -9.93 -27.74 46.61
C CYS A 17 -11.30 -27.81 47.31
N GLN A 18 -12.31 -28.37 46.64
CA GLN A 18 -13.66 -28.48 47.22
C GLN A 18 -13.76 -29.40 48.45
N LYS A 19 -12.86 -30.38 48.60
CA LYS A 19 -12.90 -31.34 49.72
C LYS A 19 -12.32 -30.75 51.02
N CYS A 20 -11.33 -29.86 50.92
CA CYS A 20 -10.65 -29.31 52.09
C CYS A 20 -10.56 -27.77 52.13
N ASN A 21 -11.22 -27.09 51.19
CA ASN A 21 -11.33 -25.64 51.05
C ASN A 21 -9.99 -24.88 50.98
N ARG A 22 -8.93 -25.54 50.50
CA ARG A 22 -7.57 -24.98 50.45
C ARG A 22 -7.24 -24.44 49.06
N MET A 23 -6.58 -23.29 49.02
CA MET A 23 -5.97 -22.72 47.81
C MET A 23 -4.68 -23.47 47.46
N ILE A 24 -4.53 -23.88 46.20
CA ILE A 24 -3.43 -24.69 45.69
C ILE A 24 -2.79 -23.95 44.50
N PRO A 25 -1.49 -23.62 44.53
CA PRO A 25 -0.80 -23.04 43.39
C PRO A 25 -0.82 -24.00 42.19
N VAL A 26 -1.23 -23.51 41.01
CA VAL A 26 -1.36 -24.31 39.77
C VAL A 26 -0.07 -25.04 39.43
N LYS A 27 1.10 -24.41 39.62
CA LYS A 27 2.41 -25.01 39.32
C LYS A 27 2.76 -26.24 40.17
N THR A 28 2.17 -26.40 41.36
CA THR A 28 2.58 -27.45 42.32
C THR A 28 1.76 -28.73 42.25
N SER A 29 0.64 -28.73 41.52
CA SER A 29 -0.19 -29.92 41.34
C SER A 29 0.17 -30.63 40.04
N LEU A 30 1.17 -31.53 40.06
CA LEU A 30 1.25 -32.54 39.02
C LEU A 30 -0.10 -33.30 39.02
N HIS A 31 -0.84 -33.22 37.91
CA HIS A 31 -2.11 -33.90 37.67
C HIS A 31 -3.36 -33.37 38.38
N GLY A 32 -3.34 -32.15 38.93
CA GLY A 32 -4.58 -31.55 39.47
C GLY A 32 -5.13 -32.27 40.70
N ILE A 33 -4.28 -32.90 41.50
CA ILE A 33 -4.64 -33.58 42.74
C ILE A 33 -4.27 -32.69 43.93
N CYS A 34 -5.19 -32.52 44.89
CA CYS A 34 -4.86 -31.88 46.15
C CYS A 34 -3.94 -32.77 46.99
N HIS A 35 -2.69 -32.37 47.20
CA HIS A 35 -1.70 -33.13 48.00
C HIS A 35 -2.13 -33.45 49.43
N LYS A 36 -3.09 -32.71 50.00
CA LYS A 36 -3.57 -32.93 51.37
C LYS A 36 -4.65 -34.00 51.46
N CYS A 37 -5.57 -34.06 50.49
CA CYS A 37 -6.75 -34.93 50.59
C CYS A 37 -6.92 -35.90 49.42
N TYR A 38 -5.96 -35.90 48.49
CA TYR A 38 -5.92 -36.68 47.25
C TYR A 38 -7.21 -36.59 46.41
N GLY A 39 -7.97 -35.51 46.59
CA GLY A 39 -9.20 -35.26 45.83
C GLY A 39 -8.84 -34.88 44.40
N ILE A 40 -9.46 -35.54 43.43
CA ILE A 40 -9.42 -35.18 42.01
C ILE A 40 -10.16 -33.84 41.85
N LYS A 41 -9.56 -32.86 41.17
CA LYS A 41 -10.25 -31.62 40.79
C LYS A 41 -11.54 -31.97 40.03
N SER A 42 -12.68 -31.46 40.48
CA SER A 42 -13.89 -31.46 39.66
C SER A 42 -13.67 -30.48 38.49
N LYS A 43 -13.96 -30.93 37.26
CA LYS A 43 -14.21 -30.26 35.95
C LYS A 43 -13.98 -28.75 35.71
N TRP A 44 -13.10 -28.08 36.44
CA TRP A 44 -12.95 -26.62 36.41
C TRP A 44 -11.51 -26.21 36.08
N ASP A 45 -11.07 -26.54 34.86
CA ASP A 45 -10.05 -25.77 34.14
C ASP A 45 -10.68 -24.50 33.54
N GLN A 46 -11.54 -23.82 34.30
CA GLN A 46 -12.15 -22.57 33.86
C GLN A 46 -11.34 -21.42 34.45
N PRO A 47 -10.97 -20.42 33.63
CA PRO A 47 -10.26 -19.25 34.11
C PRO A 47 -11.08 -18.54 35.19
N ILE A 48 -10.41 -18.15 36.27
CA ILE A 48 -10.96 -17.26 37.29
C ILE A 48 -10.76 -15.82 36.80
N TRP A 49 -11.80 -15.02 36.88
CA TRP A 49 -11.84 -13.62 36.48
C TRP A 49 -11.76 -12.74 37.71
N TYR A 50 -11.06 -11.62 37.60
CA TYR A 50 -10.93 -10.64 38.69
C TYR A 50 -11.59 -9.32 38.28
N CYS A 51 -12.45 -8.79 39.15
CA CYS A 51 -13.03 -7.46 39.01
C CYS A 51 -12.22 -6.46 39.83
N ASP A 52 -11.64 -5.48 39.17
CA ASP A 52 -10.85 -4.39 39.76
C ASP A 52 -11.69 -3.33 40.48
N VAL A 53 -13.02 -3.34 40.30
CA VAL A 53 -13.92 -2.39 40.97
C VAL A 53 -14.32 -2.87 42.37
N CYS A 54 -14.52 -4.18 42.54
CA CYS A 54 -15.01 -4.74 43.81
C CYS A 54 -14.06 -5.78 44.43
N ASP A 55 -12.86 -5.96 43.88
CA ASP A 55 -11.87 -6.98 44.28
C ASP A 55 -12.42 -8.42 44.30
N GLY A 56 -13.49 -8.68 43.55
CA GLY A 56 -14.15 -9.98 43.51
C GLY A 56 -13.48 -10.94 42.51
N LEU A 57 -13.41 -12.22 42.88
CA LEU A 57 -13.03 -13.32 41.98
C LEU A 57 -14.27 -14.07 41.52
N PHE A 58 -14.42 -14.25 40.21
CA PHE A 58 -15.61 -14.81 39.58
C PHE A 58 -15.25 -15.92 38.61
N THR A 59 -16.08 -16.95 38.53
CA THR A 59 -16.06 -17.93 37.45
C THR A 59 -16.82 -17.39 36.23
N LYS A 60 -16.61 -17.99 35.05
CA LYS A 60 -17.30 -17.60 33.81
C LYS A 60 -18.84 -17.60 33.94
N TYR A 61 -19.40 -18.46 34.79
CA TYR A 61 -20.84 -18.57 35.00
C TYR A 61 -21.42 -17.48 35.90
N GLU A 62 -20.55 -16.81 36.67
CA GLU A 62 -20.91 -15.68 37.52
C GLU A 62 -20.79 -14.35 36.76
N LEU A 63 -20.36 -14.37 35.50
CA LEU A 63 -20.35 -13.22 34.60
C LEU A 63 -21.54 -13.28 33.62
N LYS A 64 -22.56 -12.44 33.83
CA LYS A 64 -23.69 -12.33 32.88
C LYS A 64 -23.32 -11.35 31.78
N GLY A 65 -22.90 -11.86 30.62
CA GLY A 65 -22.52 -11.03 29.47
C GLY A 65 -21.21 -10.24 29.66
N GLY A 66 -20.30 -10.74 30.50
CA GLY A 66 -19.03 -10.06 30.80
C GLY A 66 -19.13 -8.96 31.85
N MET A 67 -20.28 -8.80 32.52
CA MET A 67 -20.44 -7.88 33.66
C MET A 67 -20.20 -8.60 34.98
N CYS A 68 -19.55 -7.92 35.92
CA CYS A 68 -19.43 -8.38 37.30
C CYS A 68 -20.82 -8.46 37.95
N PHE A 69 -21.17 -9.61 38.54
CA PHE A 69 -22.49 -9.78 39.17
C PHE A 69 -22.71 -8.83 40.36
N GLN A 70 -21.65 -8.47 41.07
CA GLN A 70 -21.72 -7.72 42.32
C GLN A 70 -21.80 -6.20 42.09
N CYS A 71 -20.97 -5.63 41.22
CA CYS A 71 -20.98 -4.19 40.95
C CYS A 71 -21.66 -3.81 39.62
N ARG A 72 -22.04 -4.78 38.79
CA ARG A 72 -22.63 -4.59 37.44
C ARG A 72 -21.74 -3.83 36.44
N GLU A 73 -20.50 -3.53 36.79
CA GLU A 73 -19.53 -2.95 35.86
C GLU A 73 -19.04 -3.99 34.85
N ASN A 74 -18.72 -3.52 33.64
CA ASN A 74 -18.11 -4.37 32.63
C ASN A 74 -16.73 -4.81 33.11
N THR A 75 -16.50 -6.12 33.11
CA THR A 75 -15.15 -6.64 33.28
C THR A 75 -14.26 -6.14 32.14
N LYS A 76 -12.94 -6.21 32.31
CA LYS A 76 -11.95 -5.79 31.31
C LYS A 76 -12.22 -6.37 29.91
N GLU A 77 -12.81 -7.57 29.81
CA GLU A 77 -13.23 -8.16 28.52
C GLU A 77 -14.41 -7.45 27.85
N GLY A 78 -15.38 -6.94 28.61
CA GLY A 78 -16.49 -6.14 28.07
C GLY A 78 -15.98 -4.86 27.40
N ASN A 79 -14.99 -4.22 28.02
CA ASN A 79 -14.34 -3.02 27.47
C ASN A 79 -13.45 -3.36 26.25
N LEU A 80 -12.73 -4.49 26.26
CA LEU A 80 -11.98 -4.97 25.10
C LEU A 80 -12.89 -5.34 23.92
N SER A 81 -14.05 -5.95 24.18
CA SER A 81 -15.06 -6.26 23.16
C SER A 81 -15.60 -4.98 22.52
N LYS A 82 -15.94 -3.97 23.33
CA LYS A 82 -16.38 -2.65 22.85
C LYS A 82 -15.29 -1.93 22.05
N GLN A 83 -14.03 -2.00 22.50
CA GLN A 83 -12.89 -1.41 21.78
C GLN A 83 -12.65 -2.12 20.44
N ARG A 84 -12.75 -3.45 20.38
CA ARG A 84 -12.69 -4.22 19.13
C ARG A 84 -13.85 -3.88 18.20
N GLN A 85 -15.04 -3.63 18.74
CA GLN A 85 -16.20 -3.21 17.95
C GLN A 85 -15.99 -1.80 17.35
N LEU A 86 -15.48 -0.84 18.13
CA LEU A 86 -15.09 0.48 17.65
C LEU A 86 -14.04 0.40 16.53
N GLN A 87 -12.98 -0.39 16.73
CA GLN A 87 -11.94 -0.59 15.71
C GLN A 87 -12.49 -1.22 14.42
N ARG A 88 -13.46 -2.15 14.53
CA ARG A 88 -14.13 -2.74 13.35
C ARG A 88 -14.97 -1.71 12.60
N THR A 89 -15.70 -0.85 13.31
CA THR A 89 -16.50 0.22 12.69
C THR A 89 -15.61 1.26 12.02
N GLU A 90 -14.51 1.67 12.66
CA GLU A 90 -13.53 2.60 12.05
C GLU A 90 -12.88 2.00 10.79
N ALA A 91 -12.52 0.72 10.82
CA ALA A 91 -11.98 0.03 9.65
C ALA A 91 -13.01 -0.12 8.53
N GLN A 92 -14.29 -0.36 8.86
CA GLN A 92 -15.38 -0.42 7.87
C GLN A 92 -15.61 0.94 7.21
N ASN A 93 -15.69 2.03 7.99
CA ASN A 93 -15.84 3.37 7.45
C ASN A 93 -14.66 3.75 6.55
N THR A 94 -13.43 3.45 6.98
CA THR A 94 -12.22 3.69 6.16
C THR A 94 -12.27 2.92 4.83
N ALA A 95 -12.81 1.70 4.84
CA ALA A 95 -12.98 0.90 3.63
C ALA A 95 -14.07 1.44 2.70
N GLU A 96 -15.14 2.02 3.24
CA GLU A 96 -16.19 2.69 2.44
C GLU A 96 -15.67 3.99 1.82
N ASP A 97 -14.99 4.84 2.60
CA ASP A 97 -14.34 6.07 2.10
C ASP A 97 -13.36 5.76 0.95
N TYR A 98 -12.58 4.68 1.10
CA TYR A 98 -11.65 4.23 0.06
C TYR A 98 -12.36 3.73 -1.21
N LYS A 99 -13.50 3.05 -1.08
CA LYS A 99 -14.31 2.63 -2.24
C LYS A 99 -14.89 3.82 -2.98
N GLU A 100 -15.42 4.81 -2.26
CA GLU A 100 -15.94 6.06 -2.84
C GLU A 100 -14.83 6.85 -3.54
N TYR A 101 -13.65 6.93 -2.92
CA TYR A 101 -12.47 7.55 -3.52
C TYR A 101 -12.04 6.87 -4.83
N LEU A 102 -12.00 5.52 -4.87
CA LEU A 102 -11.68 4.78 -6.09
C LEU A 102 -12.71 5.01 -7.20
N TYR A 103 -14.00 5.02 -6.86
CA TYR A 103 -15.08 5.31 -7.81
C TYR A 103 -14.92 6.71 -8.43
N ASN A 104 -14.62 7.71 -7.61
CA ASN A 104 -14.37 9.08 -8.05
C ASN A 104 -13.07 9.23 -8.85
N CYS A 105 -12.06 8.41 -8.58
CA CYS A 105 -10.81 8.39 -9.35
C CYS A 105 -11.02 7.80 -10.76
N GLN A 106 -11.88 6.79 -10.87
CA GLN A 106 -12.25 6.16 -12.13
C GLN A 106 -13.04 7.11 -13.05
N SER A 107 -13.93 7.93 -12.48
CA SER A 107 -14.70 8.93 -13.25
C SER A 107 -13.88 10.15 -13.65
N LYS A 108 -12.78 10.45 -12.95
CA LYS A 108 -11.90 11.60 -13.20
C LYS A 108 -10.63 11.28 -14.01
N GLY A 109 -10.38 10.02 -14.37
CA GLY A 109 -9.28 9.62 -15.24
C GLY A 109 -7.88 9.64 -14.60
N THR A 110 -7.77 9.67 -13.26
CA THR A 110 -6.48 9.84 -12.53
C THR A 110 -5.83 8.52 -12.08
N CYS A 111 -6.19 7.37 -12.66
CA CYS A 111 -6.22 6.10 -11.91
C CYS A 111 -5.21 4.99 -12.27
N ASP A 112 -4.13 5.21 -13.02
CA ASP A 112 -3.21 4.09 -13.35
C ASP A 112 -2.35 3.64 -12.13
N ILE A 113 -1.86 4.58 -11.32
CA ILE A 113 -1.04 4.27 -10.14
C ILE A 113 -1.90 3.66 -9.02
N LEU A 114 -3.12 4.18 -8.82
CA LEU A 114 -4.01 3.77 -7.73
C LEU A 114 -4.64 2.40 -7.96
N HIS A 115 -4.98 2.03 -9.21
CA HIS A 115 -5.38 0.65 -9.53
C HIS A 115 -4.27 -0.36 -9.24
N MET A 116 -3.02 0.02 -9.52
CA MET A 116 -1.86 -0.82 -9.25
C MET A 116 -1.69 -1.06 -7.74
N HIS A 117 -1.86 -0.03 -6.91
CA HIS A 117 -1.84 -0.16 -5.46
C HIS A 117 -3.04 -0.95 -4.91
N HIS A 118 -4.24 -0.79 -5.47
CA HIS A 118 -5.42 -1.56 -5.07
C HIS A 118 -5.21 -3.07 -5.22
N HIS A 119 -4.61 -3.50 -6.34
CA HIS A 119 -4.28 -4.91 -6.54
C HIS A 119 -3.22 -5.42 -5.55
N ILE A 120 -2.18 -4.61 -5.26
CA ILE A 120 -1.17 -4.96 -4.26
C ILE A 120 -1.78 -5.13 -2.85
N LEU A 121 -2.83 -4.36 -2.53
CA LEU A 121 -3.54 -4.41 -1.26
C LEU A 121 -4.47 -5.62 -1.11
N GLN A 122 -5.02 -6.14 -2.20
CA GLN A 122 -5.85 -7.36 -2.14
C GLN A 122 -5.02 -8.60 -1.78
N ASP A 123 -3.74 -8.64 -2.19
CA ASP A 123 -2.85 -9.77 -1.96
C ASP A 123 -2.24 -9.77 -0.54
N ASP A 124 -2.09 -8.60 0.09
CA ASP A 124 -1.53 -8.48 1.43
C ASP A 124 -2.07 -7.21 2.15
N PRO A 125 -3.10 -7.35 3.01
CA PRO A 125 -3.73 -6.24 3.71
C PRO A 125 -2.81 -5.51 4.70
N GLU A 126 -1.68 -6.13 5.10
CA GLU A 126 -0.73 -5.53 6.06
C GLU A 126 0.42 -4.80 5.36
N ARG A 127 0.61 -4.99 4.04
CA ARG A 127 1.80 -4.53 3.29
C ARG A 127 1.89 -3.01 3.12
N LEU A 128 0.77 -2.32 3.22
CA LEU A 128 0.69 -0.87 3.20
C LEU A 128 -0.15 -0.48 4.40
N SER A 129 0.49 0.15 5.39
CA SER A 129 -0.24 0.59 6.58
C SER A 129 -1.43 1.44 6.16
N THR A 130 -2.60 1.23 6.77
CA THR A 130 -3.78 2.10 6.61
C THR A 130 -3.42 3.58 6.78
N LYS A 131 -2.39 3.87 7.58
CA LYS A 131 -1.79 5.20 7.71
C LYS A 131 -1.22 5.76 6.39
N PHE A 132 -0.52 4.96 5.58
CA PHE A 132 -0.01 5.39 4.27
C PHE A 132 -1.14 5.74 3.30
N ILE A 133 -2.20 4.93 3.25
CA ILE A 133 -3.38 5.22 2.42
C ILE A 133 -4.11 6.47 2.94
N GLN A 134 -4.27 6.59 4.26
CA GLN A 134 -4.85 7.78 4.88
C GLN A 134 -4.00 9.02 4.65
N ASP A 135 -2.68 8.91 4.66
CA ASP A 135 -1.76 10.01 4.35
C ASP A 135 -1.84 10.38 2.86
N LEU A 136 -2.06 9.42 1.96
CA LEU A 136 -2.33 9.67 0.53
C LEU A 136 -3.68 10.38 0.30
N ILE A 137 -4.71 9.99 1.07
CA ILE A 137 -6.05 10.58 1.00
C ILE A 137 -6.09 11.96 1.69
N LYS A 138 -5.40 12.14 2.82
CA LYS A 138 -5.38 13.36 3.62
C LYS A 138 -4.30 14.36 3.23
N GLY A 139 -3.26 13.92 2.50
CA GLY A 139 -2.03 14.65 2.34
C GLY A 139 -1.49 14.58 0.92
N HIS A 140 -2.18 15.23 0.00
CA HIS A 140 -1.57 16.09 -1.02
C HIS A 140 -2.61 17.11 -1.49
N GLU A 141 -3.14 17.91 -0.56
CA GLU A 141 -3.41 19.30 -0.89
C GLU A 141 -2.05 19.96 -1.12
N HIS A 142 -1.45 19.71 -2.29
CA HIS A 142 -0.38 20.55 -2.80
C HIS A 142 -0.87 21.98 -2.66
N THR A 143 -0.05 22.82 -2.01
CA THR A 143 -0.32 24.25 -1.93
C THR A 143 -0.60 24.76 -3.35
N GLU A 144 -1.48 25.74 -3.52
CA GLU A 144 -1.77 26.30 -4.85
C GLU A 144 -0.49 26.76 -5.57
N GLU A 145 0.56 27.08 -4.81
CA GLU A 145 1.93 27.34 -5.30
C GLU A 145 2.61 26.08 -5.88
N GLU A 146 2.56 24.92 -5.20
CA GLU A 146 3.09 23.65 -5.74
C GLU A 146 2.30 23.13 -6.95
N LYS A 147 0.97 23.33 -6.97
CA LYS A 147 0.15 23.05 -8.16
C LYS A 147 0.45 24.02 -9.31
N LEU A 148 0.85 25.26 -9.02
CA LEU A 148 1.28 26.20 -10.06
C LEU A 148 2.62 25.79 -10.66
N VAL A 149 3.58 25.30 -9.86
CA VAL A 149 4.87 24.82 -10.37
C VAL A 149 4.71 23.58 -11.25
N LEU A 150 3.75 22.70 -10.96
CA LEU A 150 3.45 21.51 -11.76
C LEU A 150 2.61 21.79 -13.03
N ASN A 151 2.04 22.99 -13.18
CA ASN A 151 1.23 23.39 -14.34
C ASN A 151 1.89 24.46 -15.21
N LEU A 152 3.17 24.78 -14.99
CA LEU A 152 3.87 25.62 -15.93
C LEU A 152 3.91 24.90 -17.29
N PRO A 153 3.45 25.54 -18.38
CA PRO A 153 3.46 24.91 -19.69
C PRO A 153 4.89 24.49 -20.00
N GLU A 154 5.10 23.20 -20.24
CA GLU A 154 6.41 22.67 -20.57
C GLU A 154 6.94 23.41 -21.80
N GLU A 155 8.05 24.13 -21.64
CA GLU A 155 8.64 24.84 -22.76
C GLU A 155 9.33 23.83 -23.69
N PHE A 156 8.82 23.72 -24.91
CA PHE A 156 9.38 22.83 -25.92
C PHE A 156 9.92 23.60 -27.13
N VAL A 157 10.80 22.94 -27.88
CA VAL A 157 11.40 23.43 -29.12
C VAL A 157 11.09 22.45 -30.23
N GLU A 158 10.69 22.98 -31.38
CA GLU A 158 10.49 22.21 -32.60
C GLU A 158 11.82 22.09 -33.36
N VAL A 159 12.21 20.85 -33.66
CA VAL A 159 13.48 20.52 -34.31
C VAL A 159 13.20 19.86 -35.65
N LYS A 160 13.79 20.41 -36.72
CA LYS A 160 13.70 19.83 -38.06
C LYS A 160 14.52 18.55 -38.15
N LEU A 161 13.89 17.49 -38.64
CA LEU A 161 14.49 16.21 -38.98
C LEU A 161 14.63 16.07 -40.50
N THR A 162 15.18 14.93 -40.94
CA THR A 162 15.23 14.59 -42.36
C THR A 162 13.83 14.38 -42.97
N LYS A 163 13.73 14.50 -44.30
CA LYS A 163 12.48 14.28 -45.07
C LYS A 163 11.33 15.23 -44.72
N GLY A 164 11.64 16.42 -44.17
CA GLY A 164 10.65 17.46 -43.88
C GLY A 164 9.84 17.23 -42.60
N TYR A 165 10.17 16.21 -41.79
CA TYR A 165 9.54 15.99 -40.50
C TYR A 165 10.11 16.91 -39.43
N THR A 166 9.34 17.15 -38.38
CA THR A 166 9.78 17.85 -37.19
C THR A 166 9.52 17.01 -35.94
N THR A 167 10.26 17.29 -34.87
CA THR A 167 10.07 16.65 -33.56
C THR A 167 10.06 17.70 -32.47
N LEU A 168 9.27 17.48 -31.43
CA LEU A 168 9.20 18.35 -30.25
C LEU A 168 10.11 17.77 -29.17
N ILE A 169 10.90 18.63 -28.52
CA ILE A 169 11.74 18.28 -27.37
C ILE A 169 11.66 19.35 -26.29
N SER A 170 11.81 18.99 -25.02
CA SER A 170 11.87 19.96 -23.92
C SER A 170 13.17 20.75 -23.98
N LYS A 171 13.14 22.04 -23.60
CA LYS A 171 14.32 22.92 -23.67
C LYS A 171 15.54 22.38 -22.91
N GLU A 172 15.33 21.65 -21.82
CA GLU A 172 16.39 21.05 -21.00
C GLU A 172 17.20 19.98 -21.74
N ASP A 173 16.66 19.42 -22.83
CA ASP A 173 17.30 18.39 -23.62
C ASP A 173 17.93 18.92 -24.92
N LEU A 174 18.02 20.24 -25.12
CA LEU A 174 18.62 20.84 -26.33
C LEU A 174 20.02 20.31 -26.66
N GLU A 175 20.82 19.97 -25.65
CA GLU A 175 22.15 19.39 -25.84
C GLU A 175 22.15 18.06 -26.62
N ILE A 176 21.03 17.32 -26.66
CA ILE A 176 20.94 16.09 -27.47
C ILE A 176 21.07 16.40 -28.96
N LEU A 177 20.86 17.65 -29.38
CA LEU A 177 21.00 18.12 -30.76
C LEU A 177 22.45 18.29 -31.21
N ASN A 178 23.43 18.07 -30.32
CA ASN A 178 24.85 18.00 -30.66
C ASN A 178 25.21 16.81 -31.58
N ARG A 179 24.21 16.06 -32.07
CA ARG A 179 24.34 15.00 -33.08
C ARG A 179 23.25 15.14 -34.13
N ALA A 180 23.53 14.64 -35.32
CA ALA A 180 22.53 14.56 -36.38
C ALA A 180 21.43 13.56 -36.02
N TRP A 181 20.17 14.02 -36.09
CA TRP A 181 18.98 13.20 -35.93
C TRP A 181 18.25 13.05 -37.26
N HIS A 182 17.68 11.86 -37.47
CA HIS A 182 16.99 11.51 -38.70
C HIS A 182 15.67 10.82 -38.38
N VAL A 183 14.66 11.00 -39.22
CA VAL A 183 13.43 10.22 -39.13
C VAL A 183 13.65 8.83 -39.72
N SER A 184 13.42 7.80 -38.91
CA SER A 184 13.31 6.40 -39.36
C SER A 184 11.84 6.09 -39.56
N ILE A 185 11.47 5.68 -40.78
CA ILE A 185 10.11 5.30 -41.14
C ILE A 185 10.10 3.79 -41.27
N ASN A 186 9.42 3.12 -40.35
CA ASN A 186 9.08 1.71 -40.44
C ASN A 186 7.61 1.59 -40.88
N LYS A 187 7.17 0.39 -41.28
CA LYS A 187 5.81 0.16 -41.81
C LYS A 187 4.69 0.73 -40.92
N GLU A 188 4.91 0.78 -39.61
CA GLU A 188 3.91 1.16 -38.60
C GLU A 188 4.40 2.25 -37.63
N SER A 189 5.62 2.78 -37.81
CA SER A 189 6.15 3.78 -36.85
C SER A 189 7.12 4.77 -37.47
N LEU A 190 7.00 6.02 -37.02
CA LEU A 190 7.98 7.08 -37.21
C LEU A 190 8.83 7.15 -35.94
N ASN A 191 10.14 7.30 -36.06
CA ASN A 191 11.00 7.47 -34.89
C ASN A 191 12.13 8.46 -35.20
N ALA A 192 12.43 9.37 -34.28
CA ALA A 192 13.65 10.17 -34.33
C ALA A 192 14.84 9.31 -33.87
N THR A 193 15.81 9.09 -34.77
CA THR A 193 16.95 8.19 -34.55
C THR A 193 18.28 8.84 -34.90
N SER A 194 19.35 8.38 -34.26
CA SER A 194 20.72 8.77 -34.55
C SER A 194 21.65 7.56 -34.49
N SER A 195 22.82 7.65 -35.09
CA SER A 195 23.85 6.60 -35.08
C SER A 195 24.98 7.02 -34.16
N ILE A 196 25.35 6.18 -33.20
CA ILE A 196 26.49 6.40 -32.32
C ILE A 196 27.58 5.35 -32.59
N LYS A 197 28.84 5.78 -32.58
CA LYS A 197 29.99 4.87 -32.63
C LYS A 197 30.23 4.30 -31.23
N THR A 198 30.53 3.02 -31.17
CA THR A 198 30.88 2.25 -29.98
C THR A 198 32.10 1.39 -30.32
N ASP A 199 32.76 0.82 -29.32
CA ASP A 199 33.90 -0.10 -29.53
C ASP A 199 33.51 -1.32 -30.36
N LYS A 200 32.22 -1.67 -30.37
CA LYS A 200 31.65 -2.79 -31.14
C LYS A 200 31.07 -2.37 -32.50
N GLY A 201 31.32 -1.14 -32.93
CA GLY A 201 30.82 -0.59 -34.20
C GLY A 201 29.74 0.47 -34.04
N VAL A 202 28.90 0.67 -35.06
CA VAL A 202 27.87 1.72 -35.06
C VAL A 202 26.54 1.15 -34.56
N ARG A 203 25.96 1.78 -33.52
CA ARG A 203 24.66 1.44 -32.95
C ARG A 203 23.64 2.55 -33.24
N LYS A 204 22.41 2.18 -33.56
CA LYS A 204 21.29 3.14 -33.65
C LYS A 204 20.72 3.41 -32.26
N VAL A 205 20.39 4.66 -31.98
CA VAL A 205 19.70 5.11 -30.77
C VAL A 205 18.45 5.90 -31.12
N MET A 206 17.42 5.78 -30.29
CA MET A 206 16.15 6.50 -30.44
C MET A 206 16.11 7.70 -29.49
N MET A 207 15.54 8.82 -29.94
CA MET A 207 15.54 10.10 -29.21
C MET A 207 14.85 9.99 -27.85
N HIS A 208 13.63 9.44 -27.82
CA HIS A 208 12.89 9.22 -26.58
C HIS A 208 13.68 8.39 -25.54
N ARG A 209 14.48 7.40 -25.97
CA ARG A 209 15.31 6.61 -25.04
C ARG A 209 16.47 7.42 -24.49
N VAL A 210 17.08 8.27 -25.31
CA VAL A 210 18.19 9.14 -24.86
C VAL A 210 17.67 10.16 -23.85
N ILE A 211 16.53 10.79 -24.13
CA ILE A 211 15.89 11.75 -23.21
C ILE A 211 15.53 11.05 -21.90
N MET A 212 14.84 9.91 -21.97
CA MET A 212 14.43 9.20 -20.75
C MET A 212 15.63 8.71 -19.91
N ALA A 213 16.74 8.30 -20.54
CA ALA A 213 17.97 7.98 -19.81
C ALA A 213 18.55 9.21 -19.07
N ARG A 214 18.44 10.41 -19.66
CA ARG A 214 18.84 11.67 -18.99
C ARG A 214 17.92 12.01 -17.83
N ILE A 215 16.60 11.87 -17.99
CA ILE A 215 15.62 12.07 -16.91
C ILE A 215 15.97 11.20 -15.69
N LEU A 216 16.31 9.93 -15.93
CA LEU A 216 16.66 8.99 -14.86
C LEU A 216 18.08 9.16 -14.31
N GLY A 217 18.96 9.89 -14.99
CA GLY A 217 20.39 9.95 -14.65
C GLY A 217 21.12 8.61 -14.80
N ARG A 218 20.60 7.67 -15.60
CA ARG A 218 21.22 6.35 -15.86
C ARG A 218 20.82 5.78 -17.23
N GLU A 219 21.58 4.81 -17.73
CA GLU A 219 21.17 4.07 -18.92
C GLU A 219 19.90 3.25 -18.70
N LEU A 220 19.07 3.17 -19.74
CA LEU A 220 17.89 2.30 -19.77
C LEU A 220 18.30 0.84 -19.99
N SER A 221 17.74 -0.05 -19.19
CA SER A 221 17.82 -1.48 -19.38
C SER A 221 17.14 -1.89 -20.70
N PRO A 222 17.58 -2.99 -21.35
CA PRO A 222 16.90 -3.55 -22.52
C PRO A 222 15.43 -3.94 -22.28
N LYS A 223 15.04 -4.16 -21.01
CA LYS A 223 13.67 -4.53 -20.61
C LYS A 223 12.78 -3.33 -20.25
N GLU A 224 13.35 -2.13 -20.24
CA GLU A 224 12.61 -0.89 -20.00
C GLU A 224 12.17 -0.32 -21.35
N TYR A 225 10.86 -0.16 -21.51
CA TYR A 225 10.25 0.44 -22.69
C TYR A 225 9.89 1.88 -22.39
N VAL A 226 9.97 2.73 -23.39
CA VAL A 226 9.56 4.14 -23.28
C VAL A 226 8.37 4.31 -24.21
N VAL A 227 7.28 4.83 -23.68
CA VAL A 227 6.02 5.06 -24.40
C VAL A 227 5.72 6.55 -24.47
N HIS A 228 5.07 6.96 -25.55
CA HIS A 228 4.57 8.32 -25.77
C HIS A 228 3.11 8.39 -25.33
N MET A 229 2.79 9.25 -24.37
CA MET A 229 1.42 9.34 -23.83
C MET A 229 0.42 9.86 -24.86
N ASP A 230 0.85 10.81 -25.70
CA ASP A 230 0.04 11.38 -26.79
C ASP A 230 0.02 10.52 -28.06
N ARG A 231 0.70 9.37 -28.08
CA ARG A 231 0.83 8.46 -29.23
C ARG A 231 1.47 9.10 -30.46
N ASN A 232 2.17 10.23 -30.30
CA ASN A 232 2.97 10.84 -31.34
C ASN A 232 4.46 10.51 -31.10
N PRO A 233 5.06 9.61 -31.88
CA PRO A 233 6.46 9.23 -31.71
C PRO A 233 7.47 10.37 -31.94
N LEU A 234 7.01 11.48 -32.53
CA LEU A 234 7.80 12.68 -32.78
C LEU A 234 7.60 13.75 -31.70
N ASN A 235 6.72 13.55 -30.71
CA ASN A 235 6.67 14.39 -29.52
C ASN A 235 7.55 13.78 -28.41
N ASN A 236 8.82 14.14 -28.38
CA ASN A 236 9.80 13.61 -27.42
C ASN A 236 9.99 14.52 -26.20
N THR A 237 9.00 15.35 -25.85
CA THR A 237 9.01 16.14 -24.61
C THR A 237 9.01 15.23 -23.38
N ARG A 238 9.71 15.63 -22.31
CA ARG A 238 9.83 14.84 -21.08
C ARG A 238 8.46 14.54 -20.49
N GLY A 239 7.57 15.54 -20.48
CA GLY A 239 6.20 15.40 -20.00
C GLY A 239 5.33 14.47 -20.85
N ASN A 240 5.77 14.04 -22.05
CA ASN A 240 5.06 13.08 -22.90
C ASN A 240 5.64 11.65 -22.83
N LEU A 241 6.77 11.44 -22.16
CA LEU A 241 7.44 10.14 -22.13
C LEU A 241 7.22 9.43 -20.79
N MET A 242 6.94 8.14 -20.85
CA MET A 242 6.78 7.29 -19.67
C MET A 242 7.58 6.00 -19.83
N ILE A 243 8.14 5.49 -18.72
CA ILE A 243 8.74 4.16 -18.68
C ILE A 243 7.69 3.11 -18.35
N CYS A 244 7.70 2.02 -19.11
CA CYS A 244 6.87 0.86 -18.87
C CYS A 244 7.71 -0.42 -18.83
N SER A 245 7.27 -1.36 -18.01
CA SER A 245 7.66 -2.76 -18.12
C SER A 245 7.04 -3.42 -19.36
N ALA A 246 7.54 -4.60 -19.74
CA ALA A 246 6.97 -5.37 -20.86
C ALA A 246 5.47 -5.66 -20.68
N LYS A 247 5.03 -5.93 -19.44
CA LYS A 247 3.61 -6.18 -19.12
C LYS A 247 2.76 -4.93 -19.35
N GLN A 248 3.20 -3.80 -18.79
CA GLN A 248 2.51 -2.52 -18.94
C GLN A 248 2.47 -2.03 -20.39
N LEU A 249 3.53 -2.31 -21.17
CA LEU A 249 3.53 -2.00 -22.60
C LEU A 249 2.42 -2.76 -23.34
N GLY A 250 2.23 -4.05 -23.04
CA GLY A 250 1.16 -4.85 -23.64
C GLY A 250 -0.23 -4.28 -23.34
N GLU A 251 -0.46 -3.86 -22.11
CA GLU A 251 -1.71 -3.21 -21.67
C GLU A 251 -1.91 -1.84 -22.34
N HIS A 252 -0.83 -1.07 -22.53
CA HIS A 252 -0.89 0.23 -23.20
C HIS A 252 -1.23 0.08 -24.69
N ILE A 253 -0.58 -0.86 -25.38
CA ILE A 253 -0.87 -1.16 -26.80
C ILE A 253 -2.32 -1.64 -26.97
N HIS A 254 -2.81 -2.52 -26.08
CA HIS A 254 -4.18 -3.01 -26.17
C HIS A 254 -5.22 -1.90 -25.99
N ARG A 255 -4.99 -0.96 -25.07
CA ARG A 255 -5.85 0.22 -24.92
C ARG A 255 -5.85 1.08 -26.18
N THR A 256 -4.68 1.29 -26.79
CA THR A 256 -4.60 2.07 -28.03
C THR A 256 -5.34 1.45 -29.22
N ALA A 257 -5.37 0.12 -29.33
CA ALA A 257 -6.11 -0.57 -30.39
C ALA A 257 -7.63 -0.49 -30.21
N LEU A 258 -8.12 -0.41 -28.97
CA LEU A 258 -9.55 -0.25 -28.69
C LEU A 258 -10.03 1.17 -29.01
N ASP A 259 -9.24 2.18 -28.65
CA ASP A 259 -9.59 3.59 -28.89
C ASP A 259 -9.58 3.98 -30.37
N GLN A 260 -8.85 3.27 -31.23
CA GLN A 260 -8.85 3.50 -32.68
C GLN A 260 -10.06 2.85 -33.40
N ASN A 261 -10.82 2.01 -32.70
CA ASN A 261 -12.02 1.34 -33.21
C ASN A 261 -13.33 1.95 -32.69
N LEU A 262 -13.25 3.12 -32.03
CA LEU A 262 -14.37 3.98 -31.61
C LEU A 262 -14.38 5.26 -32.43
#